data_AF-A0A937ASX0-F1
#
_entry.id   AF-A0A937ASX0-F1
#
_cell.length_a   1.000
_cell.length_b   1.000
_cell.length_c   1.000
_cell.angle_alpha   90.00
_cell.angle_beta   90.00
_cell.angle_gamma   90.00
#
_symmetry.space_group_name_H-M   'P 1'
#
loop_
_entity.id
_entity.type
_entity.pdbx_description
1 polymer ?
#
loop_
_entity_poly.entity_id
_entity_poly.type
_entity_poly.pdbx_seq_one_letter_code
_entity_poly.pdbx_strand_id
1 'polypeptide(L)'
;MKAHGATVDKVMAEARAASFTKRSIKGPSKEAGLRLALSMIDLTTLEGKDTLEKARSLCRKAVDPGDGVAGLGGGGGGGRPT
;
A
#
# COMPACT_ATOMS: atom_id res chain seq x y z
N MET A 1 29.88 15.70 -31.80
CA MET A 1 29.15 14.91 -30.79
C MET A 1 27.77 14.60 -31.35
N LYS A 2 27.48 13.35 -31.76
CA LYS A 2 26.14 12.93 -32.22
C LYS A 2 25.46 12.16 -31.09
N ALA A 3 24.32 12.64 -30.62
CA ALA A 3 23.48 11.91 -29.69
C ALA A 3 22.86 10.71 -30.41
N HIS A 4 23.26 9.49 -30.03
CA HIS A 4 22.48 8.29 -30.34
C HIS A 4 21.32 8.18 -29.35
N GLY A 5 20.34 9.08 -29.49
CA GLY A 5 19.03 8.85 -28.90
C GLY A 5 18.34 7.80 -29.74
N ALA A 6 18.31 6.55 -29.27
CA ALA A 6 17.54 5.51 -29.93
C ALA A 6 16.08 5.99 -30.08
N THR A 7 15.60 6.07 -31.31
CA THR A 7 14.23 6.49 -31.60
C THR A 7 13.29 5.44 -31.00
N VAL A 8 12.50 5.83 -29.99
CA VAL A 8 11.58 4.91 -29.32
C VAL A 8 10.36 4.70 -30.22
N ASP A 9 10.10 3.46 -30.60
CA ASP A 9 8.84 3.08 -31.23
C ASP A 9 7.70 3.16 -30.20
N LYS A 10 6.93 4.24 -30.30
CA LYS A 10 5.80 4.54 -29.42
C LYS A 10 4.72 3.45 -29.48
N VAL A 11 4.40 2.94 -30.67
CA VAL A 11 3.33 1.95 -30.86
C VAL A 11 3.71 0.65 -30.16
N MET A 12 4.96 0.21 -30.31
CA MET A 12 5.45 -1.00 -29.66
C MET A 12 5.59 -0.84 -28.14
N ALA A 13 5.96 0.36 -27.67
CA ALA A 13 6.00 0.65 -26.24
C ALA A 13 4.61 0.60 -25.60
N GLU A 14 3.61 1.22 -26.23
CA GLU A 14 2.22 1.23 -25.78
C GLU A 14 1.60 -0.18 -25.80
N ALA A 15 1.86 -0.96 -26.85
CA ALA A 15 1.39 -2.35 -26.94
C ALA A 15 1.92 -3.22 -25.79
N ARG A 16 3.20 -3.08 -25.42
CA ARG A 16 3.79 -3.78 -24.27
C ARG A 16 3.17 -3.32 -22.96
N ALA A 17 3.03 -2.02 -22.76
CA ALA A 17 2.39 -1.45 -21.56
C ALA A 17 0.96 -2.00 -21.38
N ALA A 18 0.17 -2.01 -22.46
CA ALA A 18 -1.19 -2.52 -22.47
C ALA A 18 -1.29 -4.03 -22.16
N SER A 19 -0.23 -4.81 -22.39
CA SER A 19 -0.22 -6.24 -22.03
C SER A 19 -0.24 -6.49 -20.52
N PHE A 20 0.35 -5.57 -19.74
CA PHE A 20 0.40 -5.68 -18.28
C PHE A 20 -0.94 -5.35 -17.61
N THR A 21 -1.82 -4.60 -18.28
CA THR A 21 -3.11 -4.18 -17.72
C THR A 21 -4.26 -5.16 -18.01
N LYS A 22 -4.09 -6.07 -18.97
CA LYS A 22 -5.15 -7.00 -19.44
C LYS A 22 -5.36 -8.23 -18.56
N ARG A 23 -4.44 -8.53 -17.63
CA ARG A 23 -4.55 -9.71 -16.76
C ARG A 23 -4.79 -9.30 -15.32
N SER A 24 -5.82 -9.88 -14.72
CA SER A 24 -6.07 -9.76 -13.29
C SER A 24 -4.89 -10.29 -12.47
N ILE A 25 -4.49 -9.53 -11.44
CA ILE A 25 -3.53 -9.98 -10.44
C ILE A 25 -4.21 -11.07 -9.59
N LYS A 26 -3.56 -12.22 -9.43
CA LYS A 26 -4.09 -13.35 -8.63
C LYS A 26 -4.11 -12.99 -7.14
N GLY A 27 -5.02 -13.61 -6.38
CA GLY A 27 -5.19 -13.38 -4.94
C GLY A 27 -3.88 -13.32 -4.14
N PRO A 28 -2.98 -14.32 -4.25
CA PRO A 28 -1.71 -14.31 -3.51
C PRO A 28 -0.82 -13.11 -3.84
N SER A 29 -0.77 -12.72 -5.12
CA SER A 29 0.02 -11.57 -5.57
C SER A 29 -0.57 -10.24 -5.09
N LYS A 30 -1.91 -10.14 -4.99
CA LYS A 30 -2.57 -8.96 -4.40
C LYS A 30 -2.23 -8.83 -2.93
N GLU A 31 -2.30 -9.92 -2.17
CA GLU A 31 -1.97 -9.92 -0.75
C GLU A 31 -0.50 -9.53 -0.51
N ALA A 32 0.43 -10.12 -1.27
CA ALA A 32 1.84 -9.75 -1.20
C ALA A 32 2.08 -8.28 -1.52
N GLY A 33 1.41 -7.74 -2.54
CA GLY A 33 1.49 -6.31 -2.88
C GLY A 33 0.95 -5.39 -1.79
N LEU A 34 -0.17 -5.75 -1.16
CA LEU A 34 -0.75 -4.98 -0.05
C LEU A 34 0.17 -4.99 1.18
N ARG A 35 0.73 -6.16 1.54
CA ARG A 35 1.69 -6.28 2.65
C ARG A 35 2.96 -5.47 2.39
N LEU A 36 3.47 -5.50 1.16
CA LEU A 36 4.62 -4.70 0.75
C LEU A 36 4.30 -3.20 0.86
N ALA A 37 3.17 -2.76 0.32
CA ALA A 37 2.75 -1.36 0.41
C ALA A 37 2.65 -0.90 1.87
N LEU A 38 2.03 -1.69 2.75
CA LEU A 38 1.94 -1.37 4.19
C LEU A 38 3.31 -1.26 4.86
N SER A 39 4.29 -2.08 4.46
CA SER A 39 5.65 -2.00 5.02
C SER A 39 6.42 -0.75 4.62
N MET A 40 5.97 -0.04 3.58
CA MET A 40 6.64 1.13 3.01
C MET A 40 5.96 2.47 3.34
N ILE A 41 4.80 2.44 4.01
CA ILE A 41 4.00 3.64 4.25
C ILE A 41 4.28 4.19 5.65
N ASP A 42 4.53 5.49 5.74
CA ASP A 42 4.52 6.23 6.99
C ASP A 42 3.11 6.77 7.26
N LEU A 43 2.48 6.29 8.35
CA LEU A 43 1.18 6.79 8.78
C LEU A 43 1.35 8.14 9.51
N THR A 44 1.16 9.24 8.78
CA THR A 44 1.38 10.61 9.25
C THR A 44 0.09 11.42 9.32
N THR A 45 0.07 12.44 10.19
CA THR A 45 -0.98 13.46 10.29
C THR A 45 -0.31 14.83 10.30
N LEU A 46 -0.88 15.79 9.57
CA LEU A 46 -0.38 17.17 9.50
C LEU A 46 -1.49 18.18 9.82
N GLU A 47 -2.44 17.79 10.67
CA GLU A 47 -3.54 18.67 11.07
C GLU A 47 -3.06 19.58 12.21
N GLY A 48 -3.19 20.91 12.04
CA GLY A 48 -2.79 21.89 13.07
C GLY A 48 -3.59 21.83 14.38
N LYS A 49 -4.52 20.86 14.51
CA LYS A 49 -5.35 20.60 15.71
C LYS A 49 -5.10 19.22 16.30
N ASP A 50 -4.03 18.53 15.91
CA ASP A 50 -3.70 17.23 16.46
C ASP A 50 -3.50 17.32 17.98
N THR A 51 -4.26 16.50 18.71
CA THR A 51 -4.12 16.34 20.16
C THR A 51 -3.22 15.14 20.47
N LEU A 52 -2.68 15.07 21.69
CA LEU A 52 -1.92 13.90 22.14
C LEU A 52 -2.71 12.59 21.99
N GLU A 53 -4.03 12.64 22.16
CA GLU A 53 -4.90 11.48 21.97
C GLU A 53 -5.00 11.04 20.51
N LYS A 54 -5.06 12.01 19.58
CA LYS A 54 -5.08 11.76 18.15
C LYS A 54 -3.76 11.12 17.70
N ALA A 55 -2.63 11.62 18.17
CA ALA A 55 -1.32 11.02 17.92
C ALA A 55 -1.23 9.58 18.46
N ARG A 56 -1.68 9.35 19.70
CA ARG A 56 -1.72 7.98 20.29
C ARG A 56 -2.64 7.03 19.52
N SER A 57 -3.78 7.51 19.02
CA SER A 57 -4.67 6.72 18.16
C SER A 57 -4.01 6.39 16.82
N LEU A 58 -3.30 7.35 16.23
CA LEU A 58 -2.54 7.13 14.99
C LEU A 58 -1.45 6.08 15.16
N CYS A 59 -0.66 6.15 16.25
CA CYS A 59 0.36 5.16 16.54
C CYS A 59 -0.22 3.75 16.70
N ARG A 60 -1.40 3.62 17.33
CA ARG A 60 -2.10 2.32 17.43
C ARG A 60 -2.49 1.77 16.06
N LYS A 61 -3.04 2.62 15.18
CA LYS A 61 -3.38 2.24 13.80
C LYS A 61 -2.17 1.90 12.94
N ALA A 62 -1.02 2.50 13.21
CA ALA A 62 0.23 2.15 12.53
C ALA A 62 0.68 0.71 12.89
N VAL A 63 0.42 0.27 14.12
CA VAL A 63 0.74 -1.09 14.59
C VAL A 63 -0.27 -2.12 14.07
N ASP A 64 -1.55 -1.77 14.07
CA ASP A 64 -2.62 -2.62 13.54
C ASP A 64 -3.59 -1.81 12.67
N PRO A 65 -3.30 -1.71 11.35
CA PRO A 65 -4.17 -1.00 10.42
C PRO A 65 -5.51 -1.69 10.15
N GLY A 66 -5.69 -2.92 10.65
CA GLY A 66 -6.86 -3.76 10.41
C GLY A 66 -7.92 -3.72 11.51
N ASP A 67 -7.74 -2.92 12.57
CA ASP A 67 -8.63 -2.85 13.73
C ASP A 67 -10.11 -2.55 13.40
N GLY A 68 -10.39 -1.94 12.24
CA GLY A 68 -11.73 -1.68 11.72
C GLY A 68 -12.35 -2.76 10.81
N VAL A 69 -11.61 -3.79 10.40
CA VAL A 69 -12.14 -4.89 9.57
C VAL A 69 -12.65 -6.03 10.44
N ALA A 70 -13.69 -5.76 11.22
CA ALA A 70 -14.48 -6.79 11.87
C ALA A 70 -15.19 -7.66 10.81
N GLY A 71 -14.50 -8.68 10.27
CA GLY A 71 -15.12 -9.53 9.26
C GLY A 71 -14.26 -10.61 8.59
N LEU A 72 -12.94 -10.59 8.72
CA LEU A 72 -12.09 -11.69 8.24
C LEU A 72 -11.53 -12.43 9.45
N GLY A 73 -12.32 -13.39 9.93
CA GLY A 73 -12.10 -14.10 11.18
C GLY A 73 -10.70 -14.71 11.32
N GLY A 74 -10.07 -14.35 12.44
CA GLY A 74 -9.09 -15.13 13.16
C GLY A 74 -9.32 -14.83 14.63
N GLY A 75 -10.13 -15.67 15.29
CA GLY A 75 -10.53 -15.46 16.67
C GLY A 75 -9.34 -15.47 17.64
N GLY A 76 -9.49 -14.72 18.73
CA GLY A 76 -8.54 -14.75 19.84
C GLY A 76 -8.49 -13.41 20.54
N GLY A 77 -9.45 -13.19 21.44
CA GLY A 77 -9.35 -12.11 22.42
C GLY A 77 -8.03 -12.24 23.17
N GLY A 78 -7.14 -11.32 22.90
CA GLY A 78 -5.88 -11.15 23.60
C GLY A 78 -5.64 -9.67 23.67
N GLY A 79 -6.23 -9.01 24.67
CA GLY A 79 -5.85 -7.65 25.02
C GLY A 79 -4.33 -7.60 25.14
N ARG A 80 -3.69 -6.86 24.24
CA ARG A 80 -2.27 -6.57 24.39
C ARG A 80 -2.15 -5.56 25.53
N PRO A 81 -1.32 -5.81 26.54
CA PRO A 81 -1.27 -4.97 27.73
C PRO A 81 -0.74 -3.57 27.37
N THR A 82 -1.23 -2.61 28.17
CA THR A 82 -0.92 -1.18 28.26
C THR A 82 0.38 -0.71 27.61
#